data_AF-A0A6D0IPV8-F1
#
_entry.id   AF-A0A6D0IPV8-F1
#
_cell.length_a   1.000
_cell.length_b   1.000
_cell.length_c   1.000
_cell.angle_alpha   90.00
_cell.angle_beta   90.00
_cell.angle_gamma   90.00
#
_symmetry.space_group_name_H-M   'P 1'
#
loop_
_entity.id
_entity.type
_entity.pdbx_description
1 polymer ?
#
loop_
_entity_poly.entity_id
_entity_poly.type
_entity_poly.pdbx_seq_one_letter_code
_entity_poly.pdbx_strand_id
1 'polypeptide(L)'
;MTFFVCFLAALAGLLFGLDIGVIAGALPFIADEFQITSHTQEWVVSSMMFGAAVGAVGSGWLSFKLGRKKSLMIGAILFVAGSLFSAAAPNVEVLILSRVLLGLAVGVASYTAPLYLSEIAPEKIRGSMISMYQLMITIGILGAYLSDTAFSYTGAWRWMLGVIIIQAILLLI
;
A
#
# COMPACT_ATOMS: atom_id res chain seq x y z
N MET A 1 18.41 -4.70 -18.63
CA MET A 1 18.15 -3.52 -17.78
C MET A 1 16.65 -3.24 -17.64
N THR A 2 15.88 -3.17 -18.73
CA THR A 2 14.44 -2.86 -18.71
C THR A 2 13.59 -3.87 -17.91
N PHE A 3 13.88 -5.19 -18.02
CA PHE A 3 13.18 -6.23 -17.25
C PHE A 3 13.37 -6.11 -15.73
N PHE A 4 14.57 -5.73 -15.29
CA PHE A 4 14.89 -5.53 -13.87
C PHE A 4 14.16 -4.32 -13.30
N VAL A 5 14.11 -3.21 -14.05
CA VAL A 5 13.34 -2.00 -13.68
C VAL A 5 11.85 -2.28 -13.64
N CYS A 6 11.32 -3.07 -14.58
CA CYS A 6 9.91 -3.48 -14.56
C CYS A 6 9.58 -4.40 -13.37
N PHE A 7 10.49 -5.31 -13.00
CA PHE A 7 10.32 -6.15 -11.82
C PHE A 7 10.32 -5.33 -10.52
N LEU A 8 11.26 -4.40 -10.38
CA LEU A 8 11.29 -3.45 -9.26
C LEU A 8 10.04 -2.56 -9.19
N ALA A 9 9.55 -2.09 -10.33
CA ALA A 9 8.30 -1.33 -10.38
C ALA A 9 7.08 -2.22 -10.04
N ALA A 10 7.12 -3.52 -10.35
CA ALA A 10 6.06 -4.47 -9.97
C ALA A 10 6.07 -4.78 -8.45
N LEU A 11 7.22 -4.72 -7.78
CA LEU A 11 7.30 -4.84 -6.30
C LEU A 11 6.50 -3.74 -5.58
N ALA A 12 6.26 -2.59 -6.20
CA ALA A 12 5.35 -1.58 -5.66
C ALA A 12 3.91 -2.10 -5.54
N GLY A 13 3.48 -2.93 -6.50
CA GLY A 13 2.19 -3.60 -6.45
C GLY A 13 2.12 -4.59 -5.29
N LEU A 14 3.21 -5.29 -4.99
CA LEU A 14 3.29 -6.22 -3.85
C LEU A 14 3.09 -5.49 -2.51
N LEU A 15 3.73 -4.34 -2.33
CA LEU A 15 3.54 -3.50 -1.13
C LEU A 15 2.10 -3.03 -0.98
N PHE A 16 1.49 -2.62 -2.09
CA PHE A 16 0.10 -2.20 -2.09
C PHE A 16 -0.84 -3.34 -1.70
N GLY A 17 -0.63 -4.53 -2.26
CA GLY A 17 -1.40 -5.72 -1.91
C GLY A 17 -1.23 -6.15 -0.45
N LEU A 18 -0.01 -6.04 0.08
CA LEU A 18 0.26 -6.36 1.49
C LEU A 18 -0.52 -5.46 2.45
N ASP A 19 -0.53 -4.14 2.25
CA ASP A 19 -1.24 -3.23 3.16
C ASP A 19 -2.75 -3.45 3.15
N ILE A 20 -3.34 -3.76 1.99
CA ILE A 20 -4.76 -4.13 1.88
C ILE A 20 -5.04 -5.44 2.61
N GLY A 21 -4.17 -6.45 2.47
CA GLY A 21 -4.39 -7.74 3.08
C GLY A 21 -4.22 -7.72 4.60
N VAL A 22 -3.16 -7.09 5.09
CA VAL A 22 -2.79 -7.13 6.52
C VAL A 22 -3.85 -6.48 7.40
N ILE A 23 -4.50 -5.41 6.94
CA ILE A 23 -5.56 -4.78 7.72
C ILE A 23 -6.74 -5.73 7.94
N ALA A 24 -7.04 -6.62 6.99
CA ALA A 24 -8.13 -7.58 7.13
C ALA A 24 -7.89 -8.57 8.28
N GLY A 25 -6.67 -9.07 8.46
CA GLY A 25 -6.33 -9.94 9.58
C GLY A 25 -6.02 -9.20 10.89
N ALA A 26 -5.52 -7.96 10.81
CA ALA A 26 -5.21 -7.15 11.99
C ALA A 26 -6.44 -6.48 12.64
N LEU A 27 -7.50 -6.18 11.87
CA LEU A 27 -8.66 -5.42 12.35
C LEU A 27 -9.36 -6.00 13.58
N PRO A 28 -9.54 -7.34 13.74
CA PRO A 28 -10.11 -7.91 14.96
C PRO A 28 -9.24 -7.67 16.20
N PHE A 29 -7.91 -7.83 16.07
CA PHE A 29 -6.97 -7.61 17.18
C PHE A 29 -6.86 -6.13 17.57
N ILE A 30 -6.91 -5.23 16.58
CA ILE A 30 -7.01 -3.79 16.81
C ILE A 30 -8.31 -3.45 17.55
N ALA A 31 -9.41 -4.15 17.22
CA ALA A 31 -10.68 -4.00 17.92
C ALA A 31 -10.58 -4.35 19.39
N ASP A 32 -9.95 -5.49 19.68
CA ASP A 32 -9.80 -6.00 21.03
C ASP A 32 -8.85 -5.12 21.86
N GLU A 33 -7.73 -4.66 21.30
CA GLU A 33 -6.77 -3.81 22.03
C GLU A 33 -7.34 -2.43 22.35
N PHE A 34 -7.99 -1.77 21.37
CA PHE A 34 -8.54 -0.43 21.57
C PHE A 34 -10.00 -0.44 22.07
N GLN A 35 -10.59 -1.61 22.30
CA GLN A 35 -11.99 -1.79 22.73
C GLN A 35 -12.97 -0.99 21.86
N ILE A 36 -12.79 -1.02 20.54
CA ILE A 36 -13.56 -0.22 19.59
C ILE A 36 -14.79 -0.95 19.03
N THR A 37 -15.85 -0.19 18.79
CA THR A 37 -17.10 -0.67 18.19
C THR A 37 -16.93 -0.95 16.68
N SER A 38 -17.80 -1.80 16.12
CA SER A 38 -17.83 -2.11 14.67
C SER A 38 -17.89 -0.87 13.79
N HIS A 39 -18.61 0.19 14.20
CA HIS A 39 -18.61 1.46 13.48
C HIS A 39 -17.20 2.06 13.35
N THR A 40 -16.41 2.06 14.42
CA THR A 40 -15.06 2.63 14.37
C THR A 40 -14.12 1.77 13.52
N GLN A 41 -14.30 0.45 13.50
CA GLN A 41 -13.58 -0.43 12.57
C GLN A 41 -13.89 -0.08 11.10
N GLU A 42 -15.16 0.16 10.78
CA GLU A 42 -15.57 0.62 9.46
C GLU A 42 -14.92 1.96 9.09
N TRP A 43 -14.80 2.89 10.04
CA TRP A 43 -14.08 4.15 9.84
C TRP A 43 -12.59 3.93 9.54
N VAL A 44 -11.92 3.00 10.23
CA VAL A 44 -10.51 2.66 9.97
C VAL A 44 -10.31 2.15 8.54
N VAL A 45 -11.20 1.28 8.05
CA VAL A 45 -11.09 0.72 6.69
C VAL A 45 -11.52 1.73 5.63
N SER A 46 -12.63 2.43 5.83
CA SER A 46 -13.19 3.38 4.85
C SER A 46 -12.35 4.65 4.70
N SER A 47 -11.69 5.11 5.75
CA SER A 47 -10.80 6.28 5.71
C SER A 47 -9.63 6.10 4.73
N MET A 48 -9.10 4.88 4.61
CA MET A 48 -8.09 4.55 3.61
C MET A 48 -8.64 4.64 2.20
N MET A 49 -9.84 4.09 1.95
CA MET A 49 -10.51 4.17 0.65
C MET A 49 -10.83 5.62 0.27
N PHE A 50 -11.23 6.44 1.23
CA PHE A 50 -11.42 7.89 1.05
C PHE A 50 -10.11 8.58 0.65
N GLY A 51 -9.02 8.32 1.38
CA GLY A 51 -7.68 8.81 1.02
C GLY A 51 -7.27 8.38 -0.38
N ALA A 52 -7.53 7.12 -0.76
CA ALA A 52 -7.23 6.61 -2.09
C ALA A 52 -8.03 7.30 -3.19
N ALA A 53 -9.32 7.58 -2.97
CA ALA A 53 -10.14 8.33 -3.91
C ALA A 53 -9.59 9.75 -4.14
N VAL A 54 -9.28 10.47 -3.06
CA VAL A 54 -8.70 11.83 -3.14
C VAL A 54 -7.33 11.79 -3.83
N GLY A 55 -6.48 10.82 -3.46
CA GLY A 55 -5.16 10.64 -4.05
C GLY A 55 -5.22 10.33 -5.55
N ALA A 56 -6.17 9.50 -5.97
CA ALA A 56 -6.38 9.14 -7.37
C ALA A 56 -6.81 10.35 -8.21
N VAL A 57 -7.73 11.18 -7.72
CA VAL A 57 -8.16 12.42 -8.43
C VAL A 57 -6.98 13.38 -8.61
N GLY A 58 -6.13 13.54 -7.58
CA GLY A 58 -4.95 14.39 -7.64
C GLY A 58 -3.80 13.81 -8.49
N SER A 59 -3.76 12.49 -8.66
CA SER A 59 -2.64 11.78 -9.29
C SER A 59 -2.38 12.19 -10.74
N GLY A 60 -3.43 12.44 -11.52
CA GLY A 60 -3.31 12.83 -12.93
C GLY A 60 -2.63 14.18 -13.10
N TRP A 61 -3.05 15.17 -12.29
CA TRP A 61 -2.43 16.49 -12.28
C TRP A 61 -0.99 16.45 -11.77
N LEU A 62 -0.74 15.68 -10.70
CA LEU A 62 0.58 15.51 -10.12
C LEU A 62 1.56 14.89 -11.13
N SER A 63 1.12 13.81 -11.80
CA SER A 63 1.89 13.09 -12.82
C SER A 63 2.21 13.96 -14.04
N PHE A 64 1.25 14.79 -14.47
CA PHE A 64 1.45 15.74 -15.57
C PHE A 64 2.46 16.84 -15.22
N LYS A 65 2.37 17.43 -14.02
CA LYS A 65 3.17 18.61 -13.64
C LYS A 65 4.56 18.28 -13.11
N LEU A 66 4.71 17.23 -12.30
CA LEU A 66 5.99 16.83 -11.67
C LEU A 66 6.71 15.71 -12.43
N GLY A 67 6.02 15.06 -13.36
CA GLY A 67 6.48 13.86 -14.04
C GLY A 67 6.20 12.59 -13.24
N ARG A 68 6.21 11.46 -13.96
CA ARG A 68 5.77 10.15 -13.47
C ARG A 68 6.67 9.63 -12.36
N LYS A 69 8.00 9.65 -12.59
CA LYS A 69 9.01 9.17 -11.63
C LYS A 69 8.94 9.90 -10.28
N LYS A 70 8.82 11.24 -10.30
CA LYS A 70 8.72 12.03 -9.05
C LYS A 70 7.41 11.79 -8.32
N SER A 71 6.31 11.65 -9.05
CA SER A 71 5.00 11.34 -8.48
C SER A 71 4.99 9.97 -7.79
N LEU A 72 5.61 8.96 -8.40
CA LEU A 72 5.79 7.65 -7.80
C LEU A 72 6.63 7.72 -6.51
N MET A 73 7.70 8.50 -6.52
CA MET A 73 8.60 8.67 -5.37
C MET A 73 7.91 9.39 -4.20
N ILE A 74 7.07 10.40 -4.48
CA ILE A 74 6.23 11.05 -3.46
C ILE A 74 5.25 10.04 -2.86
N GLY A 75 4.59 9.23 -3.69
CA GLY A 75 3.71 8.16 -3.24
C GLY A 75 4.45 7.17 -2.32
N ALA A 76 5.66 6.74 -2.69
CA ALA A 76 6.47 5.83 -1.87
C ALA A 76 6.83 6.44 -0.51
N ILE A 77 7.24 7.72 -0.47
CA ILE A 77 7.56 8.43 0.78
C ILE A 77 6.33 8.52 1.69
N LEU A 78 5.18 8.90 1.12
CA LEU A 78 3.92 8.95 1.87
C LEU A 78 3.52 7.55 2.38
N PHE A 79 3.71 6.51 1.58
CA PHE A 79 3.42 5.14 1.97
C PHE A 79 4.29 4.69 3.16
N VAL A 80 5.59 4.95 3.11
CA VAL A 80 6.52 4.65 4.22
C VAL A 80 6.12 5.41 5.48
N ALA A 81 5.86 6.71 5.38
CA ALA A 81 5.46 7.54 6.51
C ALA A 81 4.13 7.04 7.12
N GLY A 82 3.13 6.76 6.27
CA GLY A 82 1.83 6.25 6.69
C GLY A 82 1.91 4.87 7.35
N SER A 83 2.74 3.98 6.81
CA SER A 83 2.98 2.66 7.39
C SER A 83 3.65 2.76 8.77
N LEU A 84 4.64 3.64 8.91
CA LEU A 84 5.31 3.89 10.19
C LEU A 84 4.34 4.45 11.25
N PHE A 85 3.51 5.43 10.88
CA PHE A 85 2.49 5.98 11.77
C PHE A 85 1.41 4.96 12.13
N SER A 86 1.02 4.10 11.19
CA SER A 86 0.04 3.03 11.41
C SER A 86 0.59 1.97 12.39
N ALA A 87 1.85 1.57 12.24
CA ALA A 87 2.50 0.61 13.15
C ALA A 87 2.74 1.19 14.56
N ALA A 88 3.07 2.48 14.65
CA ALA A 88 3.34 3.18 15.90
C ALA A 88 2.09 3.83 16.53
N ALA A 89 0.89 3.61 15.97
CA ALA A 89 -0.32 4.26 16.43
C ALA A 89 -0.61 3.96 17.92
N PRO A 90 -0.71 4.99 18.79
CA PRO A 90 -1.03 4.80 20.21
C PRO A 90 -2.55 4.81 20.48
N ASN A 91 -3.34 5.27 19.52
CA ASN A 91 -4.79 5.35 19.61
C ASN A 91 -5.42 5.24 18.20
N VAL A 92 -6.73 5.06 18.16
CA VAL A 92 -7.48 4.79 16.93
C VAL A 92 -7.57 6.02 16.02
N GLU A 93 -7.56 7.22 16.58
CA GLU A 93 -7.57 8.46 15.81
C GLU A 93 -6.29 8.61 14.98
N VAL A 94 -5.12 8.34 15.57
CA VAL A 94 -3.84 8.33 14.85
C VAL A 94 -3.84 7.21 13.80
N LEU A 95 -4.43 6.05 14.11
CA LEU A 95 -4.58 4.97 13.13
C LEU A 95 -5.43 5.42 11.94
N ILE A 96 -6.58 6.06 12.15
CA ILE A 96 -7.44 6.59 11.08
C ILE A 96 -6.69 7.63 10.24
N LEU A 97 -5.99 8.57 10.87
CA LEU A 97 -5.19 9.57 10.15
C LEU A 97 -4.08 8.93 9.31
N SER A 98 -3.39 7.93 9.87
CA SER A 98 -2.36 7.18 9.14
C SER A 98 -2.95 6.42 7.95
N ARG A 99 -4.17 5.90 8.07
CA ARG A 99 -4.92 5.20 6.99
C ARG A 99 -5.31 6.14 5.87
N VAL A 100 -5.74 7.37 6.18
CA VAL A 100 -5.97 8.40 5.15
C VAL A 100 -4.68 8.70 4.39
N LEU A 101 -3.55 8.83 5.10
CA LEU A 101 -2.26 9.13 4.49
C LEU A 101 -1.73 7.98 3.61
N LEU A 102 -1.86 6.73 4.08
CA LEU A 102 -1.63 5.51 3.29
C LEU A 102 -2.53 5.47 2.05
N GLY A 103 -3.81 5.78 2.22
CA GLY A 103 -4.78 5.89 1.14
C GLY A 103 -4.33 6.88 0.06
N LEU A 104 -3.93 8.09 0.44
CA LEU A 104 -3.41 9.10 -0.50
C LEU A 104 -2.21 8.57 -1.30
N ALA A 105 -1.26 7.92 -0.62
CA ALA A 105 -0.09 7.32 -1.24
C ALA A 105 -0.47 6.26 -2.29
N VAL A 106 -1.37 5.36 -1.89
CA VAL A 106 -1.93 4.29 -2.72
C VAL A 106 -2.67 4.85 -3.92
N GLY A 107 -3.50 5.88 -3.74
CA GLY A 107 -4.26 6.51 -4.83
C GLY A 107 -3.35 7.12 -5.88
N VAL A 108 -2.25 7.73 -5.47
CA VAL A 108 -1.23 8.26 -6.40
C VAL A 108 -0.49 7.13 -7.13
N ALA A 109 -0.10 6.08 -6.39
CA ALA A 109 0.64 4.95 -6.94
C ALA A 109 -0.19 4.10 -7.92
N SER A 110 -1.47 3.86 -7.62
CA SER A 110 -2.35 3.01 -8.43
C SER A 110 -2.57 3.52 -9.85
N TYR A 111 -2.54 4.84 -10.05
CA TYR A 111 -2.57 5.46 -11.38
C TYR A 111 -1.17 5.59 -11.99
N THR A 112 -0.20 6.09 -11.23
CA THR A 112 1.12 6.46 -11.75
C THR A 112 1.98 5.24 -12.09
N ALA A 113 1.90 4.15 -11.33
CA ALA A 113 2.70 2.95 -11.52
C ALA A 113 2.41 2.23 -12.86
N PRO A 114 1.16 1.85 -13.20
CA PRO A 114 0.87 1.20 -14.48
C PRO A 114 1.15 2.13 -15.67
N LEU A 115 0.91 3.44 -15.53
CA LEU A 115 1.23 4.43 -16.57
C LEU A 115 2.74 4.49 -16.82
N TYR A 116 3.55 4.61 -15.77
CA TYR A 116 5.01 4.64 -15.87
C TYR A 116 5.57 3.34 -16.46
N LEU A 117 5.04 2.19 -16.03
CA LEU A 117 5.38 0.88 -16.61
C LEU A 117 5.08 0.82 -18.10
N SER A 118 3.92 1.34 -18.54
CA SER A 118 3.55 1.37 -19.96
C SER A 118 4.45 2.27 -20.81
N GLU A 119 4.95 3.37 -20.24
CA GLU A 119 5.82 4.32 -20.93
C GLU A 119 7.24 3.76 -21.12
N ILE A 120 7.74 2.99 -20.15
CA ILE A 120 9.10 2.43 -20.18
C ILE A 120 9.15 1.07 -20.87
N ALA A 121 8.07 0.29 -20.82
CA ALA A 121 8.05 -1.04 -21.39
C ALA A 121 8.11 -1.00 -22.93
N PRO A 122 8.92 -1.88 -23.55
CA PRO A 122 8.90 -2.11 -24.99
C PRO A 122 7.50 -2.48 -25.47
N GLU A 123 7.11 -1.97 -26.64
CA GLU A 123 5.76 -2.08 -27.20
C GLU A 123 5.19 -3.51 -27.17
N LYS A 124 6.03 -4.51 -27.47
CA LYS A 124 5.65 -5.94 -27.48
C LYS A 124 5.26 -6.52 -26.11
N ILE A 125 5.73 -5.94 -25.00
CA ILE A 125 5.53 -6.50 -23.64
C ILE A 125 4.78 -5.56 -22.69
N ARG A 126 4.30 -4.41 -23.17
CA ARG A 126 3.59 -3.42 -22.34
C ARG A 126 2.42 -4.03 -21.56
N GLY A 127 1.58 -4.82 -22.23
CA GLY A 127 0.46 -5.50 -21.59
C GLY A 127 0.90 -6.46 -20.49
N SER A 128 1.91 -7.30 -20.75
CA SER A 128 2.45 -8.24 -19.77
C SER A 128 3.03 -7.54 -18.53
N MET A 129 3.64 -6.36 -18.69
CA MET A 129 4.18 -5.60 -17.55
C MET A 129 3.08 -5.01 -16.65
N ILE A 130 1.97 -4.55 -17.23
CA ILE A 130 0.81 -4.10 -16.45
C ILE A 130 0.17 -5.29 -15.73
N SER A 131 0.03 -6.43 -16.40
CA SER A 131 -0.47 -7.66 -15.77
C SER A 131 0.44 -8.16 -14.65
N MET A 132 1.76 -8.01 -14.79
CA MET A 132 2.74 -8.33 -13.74
C MET A 132 2.51 -7.48 -12.49
N TYR A 133 2.24 -6.18 -12.64
CA TYR A 133 1.91 -5.30 -11.52
C TYR A 133 0.66 -5.79 -10.78
N GLN A 134 -0.41 -6.15 -11.51
CA GLN A 134 -1.62 -6.71 -10.90
C GLN A 134 -1.37 -8.05 -10.22
N LEU A 135 -0.55 -8.93 -10.83
CA LEU A 135 -0.16 -10.20 -10.24
C LEU A 135 0.59 -9.99 -8.91
N MET A 136 1.49 -9.01 -8.85
CA MET A 136 2.21 -8.67 -7.63
C MET A 136 1.27 -8.17 -6.53
N ILE A 137 0.23 -7.41 -6.85
CA ILE A 137 -0.81 -7.02 -5.88
C ILE A 137 -1.47 -8.27 -5.28
N THR A 138 -1.90 -9.20 -6.13
CA THR A 138 -2.55 -10.43 -5.66
C THR A 138 -1.61 -11.29 -4.81
N ILE A 139 -0.34 -11.39 -5.19
CA ILE A 139 0.70 -12.08 -4.39
C ILE A 139 0.91 -11.37 -3.05
N GLY A 140 0.89 -10.03 -3.03
CA GLY A 140 0.97 -9.23 -1.80
C GLY A 140 -0.20 -9.53 -0.86
N ILE A 141 -1.44 -9.56 -1.38
CA ILE A 141 -2.64 -9.91 -0.59
C ILE A 141 -2.52 -11.33 -0.03
N LEU A 142 -2.08 -12.30 -0.84
CA LEU A 142 -1.86 -13.67 -0.37
C LEU A 142 -0.79 -13.71 0.73
N GLY A 143 0.33 -13.02 0.54
CA GLY A 143 1.41 -12.93 1.52
C GLY A 143 0.96 -12.31 2.84
N ALA A 144 0.09 -11.30 2.77
CA ALA A 144 -0.51 -10.69 3.95
C ALA A 144 -1.35 -11.69 4.74
N TYR A 145 -2.27 -12.43 4.08
CA TYR A 145 -3.07 -13.43 4.78
C TYR A 145 -2.24 -14.56 5.39
N LEU A 146 -1.15 -14.98 4.73
CA LEU A 146 -0.22 -15.95 5.30
C LEU A 146 0.49 -15.39 6.54
N SER A 147 0.93 -14.14 6.48
CA SER A 147 1.53 -13.43 7.63
C SER A 147 0.52 -13.30 8.77
N ASP A 148 -0.70 -12.84 8.49
CA ASP A 148 -1.76 -12.69 9.48
C ASP A 148 -2.09 -14.03 10.14
N THR A 149 -2.16 -15.11 9.37
CA THR A 149 -2.36 -16.46 9.91
C THR A 149 -1.22 -16.84 10.86
N ALA A 150 0.04 -16.58 10.49
CA ALA A 150 1.20 -16.91 11.32
C ALA A 150 1.26 -16.09 12.62
N PHE A 151 0.92 -14.79 12.57
CA PHE A 151 0.95 -13.92 13.74
C PHE A 151 -0.35 -13.95 14.56
N SER A 152 -1.45 -14.49 14.03
CA SER A 152 -2.74 -14.59 14.72
C SER A 152 -2.64 -15.32 16.05
N TYR A 153 -1.75 -16.32 16.13
CA TYR A 153 -1.49 -17.08 17.37
C TYR A 153 -0.90 -16.25 18.50
N THR A 154 -0.27 -15.11 18.19
CA THR A 154 0.37 -14.22 19.17
C THR A 154 -0.41 -12.94 19.41
N GLY A 155 -1.46 -12.66 18.62
CA GLY A 155 -2.23 -11.41 18.68
C GLY A 155 -1.43 -10.15 18.35
N ALA A 156 -0.21 -10.29 17.83
CA ALA A 156 0.73 -9.18 17.68
C ALA A 156 0.51 -8.41 16.37
N TRP A 157 -0.65 -7.76 16.24
CA TRP A 157 -1.06 -7.04 15.02
C TRP A 157 -0.09 -5.95 14.55
N ARG A 158 0.70 -5.38 15.47
CA ARG A 158 1.78 -4.44 15.15
C ARG A 158 2.87 -5.08 14.30
N TRP A 159 3.19 -6.35 14.53
CA TRP A 159 4.14 -7.10 13.73
C TRP A 159 3.56 -7.50 12.38
N MET A 160 2.24 -7.75 12.30
CA MET A 160 1.55 -7.96 11.02
C MET A 160 1.73 -6.72 10.12
N LEU A 161 1.54 -5.51 10.66
CA LEU A 161 1.80 -4.25 9.95
C LEU A 161 3.30 -3.98 9.72
N GLY A 162 4.18 -4.46 10.62
CA GLY A 162 5.62 -4.32 10.52
C GLY A 162 6.25 -5.05 9.33
N VAL A 163 5.63 -6.14 8.83
CA VAL A 163 6.08 -6.85 7.62
C VAL A 163 6.09 -5.91 6.40
N ILE A 164 5.15 -4.96 6.35
CA ILE A 164 5.05 -3.97 5.27
C ILE A 164 6.31 -3.08 5.23
N ILE A 165 6.90 -2.77 6.39
CA ILE A 165 8.09 -1.92 6.51
C ILE A 165 9.32 -2.61 5.87
N ILE A 166 9.45 -3.92 6.05
CA ILE A 166 10.56 -4.71 5.47
C ILE A 166 10.52 -4.63 3.94
N GLN A 167 9.34 -4.79 3.32
CA GLN A 167 9.22 -4.62 1.88
C GLN A 167 9.38 -3.16 1.42
N ALA A 168 8.94 -2.19 2.23
CA ALA A 168 9.04 -0.77 1.88
C ALA A 168 10.51 -0.31 1.77
N ILE A 169 11.37 -0.83 2.64
CA ILE A 169 12.83 -0.60 2.57
C ILE A 169 13.42 -1.24 1.31
N LEU A 170 12.96 -2.45 0.96
CA LEU A 170 13.41 -3.17 -0.24
C LEU A 170 13.09 -2.42 -1.54
N LEU A 171 12.04 -1.60 -1.55
CA LEU A 171 11.66 -0.78 -2.70
C LEU A 171 12.49 0.52 -2.84
N LEU A 172 13.16 0.95 -1.76
CA LEU A 172 14.01 2.15 -1.75
C LEU A 172 15.43 1.89 -2.29
N ILE A 173 15.84 0.62 -2.42
CA ILE A 173 17.15 0.16 -2.92
C ILE A 173 17.07 -0.08 -4.44
#